data_AF-A0AAU4KSU8-F1
#
_entry.id   AF-A0AAU4KSU8-F1
#
_cell.length_a   1.000
_cell.length_b   1.000
_cell.length_c   1.000
_cell.angle_alpha   90.00
_cell.angle_beta   90.00
_cell.angle_gamma   90.00
#
_symmetry.space_group_name_H-M   'P 1'
#
loop_
_entity.id
_entity.type
_entity.pdbx_description
1 polymer ?
#
loop_
_entity_poly.entity_id
_entity_poly.type
_entity_poly.pdbx_seq_one_letter_code
_entity_poly.pdbx_strand_id
1 'polypeptide(L)' 'MTEDEPKPWVGDQVWDEDAEKEGVVTDVKAGTYIIREVYAWARTWTAPGPEHLKIMVTREERLRQRQELGW' A
#
# COMPACT_ATOMS: atom_id res chain seq x y z
N MET A 1 14.22 -3.55 -22.27
CA MET A 1 14.09 -2.67 -21.11
C MET A 1 12.82 -3.11 -20.44
N THR A 2 12.90 -4.03 -19.48
CA THR A 2 11.75 -4.33 -18.63
C THR A 2 11.67 -3.14 -17.68
N GLU A 3 10.70 -2.26 -17.92
CA GLU A 3 10.27 -1.29 -16.91
C GLU A 3 9.94 -2.12 -15.66
N ASP A 4 10.82 -2.03 -14.65
CA ASP A 4 10.58 -2.59 -13.33
C ASP A 4 9.39 -1.81 -12.78
N GLU A 5 8.18 -2.37 -12.89
CA GLU A 5 7.00 -1.73 -12.32
C GLU A 5 7.29 -1.45 -10.85
N PRO A 6 7.02 -0.21 -10.37
CA PRO A 6 7.44 0.19 -9.05
C PRO A 6 6.84 -0.75 -8.01
N LYS A 7 7.71 -1.50 -7.34
CA LYS A 7 7.30 -2.47 -6.34
C LYS A 7 6.74 -1.76 -5.10
N PRO A 8 5.52 -2.08 -4.65
CA PRO A 8 4.96 -1.49 -3.45
C PRO A 8 5.87 -1.66 -2.24
N TRP A 9 5.90 -0.66 -1.36
CA TRP A 9 6.69 -0.67 -0.14
C TRP A 9 5.97 -0.11 1.08
N VAL A 10 6.56 -0.31 2.25
CA VAL A 10 6.02 0.16 3.53
C VAL A 10 5.78 1.66 3.47
N GLY A 11 4.52 2.04 3.74
CA GLY A 11 4.07 3.42 3.67
C GLY A 11 3.46 3.80 2.32
N ASP A 12 3.35 2.91 1.35
CA ASP A 12 2.55 3.15 0.16
C ASP A 12 1.08 2.78 0.40
N GLN A 13 0.20 3.48 -0.28
CA GLN A 13 -1.20 3.13 -0.39
C GLN A 13 -1.41 2.38 -1.70
N VAL A 14 -2.01 1.21 -1.60
CA VAL A 14 -2.16 0.25 -2.67
C VAL A 14 -3.63 -0.13 -2.83
N TRP A 15 -4.03 -0.31 -4.09
CA TRP A 15 -5.21 -1.07 -4.44
C TRP A 15 -4.82 -2.55 -4.55
N ASP A 16 -5.48 -3.41 -3.79
CA ASP A 16 -5.33 -4.86 -3.87
C ASP A 16 -6.46 -5.42 -4.74
N GLU A 17 -6.10 -5.97 -5.89
CA GLU A 17 -7.06 -6.54 -6.85
C GLU A 17 -7.70 -7.83 -6.36
N ASP A 18 -6.99 -8.65 -5.57
CA ASP A 18 -7.52 -9.91 -5.03
C ASP A 18 -8.54 -9.65 -3.92
N ALA A 19 -8.26 -8.63 -3.10
CA ALA A 19 -9.11 -8.25 -1.99
C ALA A 19 -10.19 -7.22 -2.34
N GLU A 20 -10.15 -6.69 -3.58
CA GLU A 20 -11.01 -5.62 -4.11
C GLU A 20 -11.13 -4.40 -3.19
N LYS A 21 -10.02 -3.99 -2.59
CA LYS A 21 -10.00 -2.87 -1.63
C LYS A 21 -8.65 -2.16 -1.55
N GLU A 22 -8.71 -0.95 -1.00
CA GLU A 22 -7.54 -0.09 -0.80
C GLU A 22 -7.00 -0.17 0.62
N GLY A 23 -5.68 -0.19 0.73
CA GLY A 23 -5.00 -0.22 2.01
C GLY A 23 -3.60 0.36 1.97
N VAL A 24 -3.01 0.43 3.15
CA VAL A 24 -1.68 0.95 3.40
C VAL A 24 -0.75 -0.20 3.69
N VAL A 25 0.34 -0.34 2.95
CA VAL A 25 1.39 -1.30 3.30
C VAL A 25 2.02 -0.86 4.63
N THR A 26 1.89 -1.71 5.64
CA THR A 26 2.44 -1.48 6.98
C THR A 26 3.71 -2.27 7.24
N ASP A 27 3.88 -3.40 6.57
CA ASP A 27 5.05 -4.26 6.71
C ASP A 27 5.19 -5.18 5.47
N VAL A 28 6.39 -5.69 5.23
CA VAL A 28 6.69 -6.67 4.17
C VAL A 28 7.59 -7.76 4.76
N LYS A 29 7.07 -8.99 4.85
CA LYS A 29 7.76 -10.14 5.44
C LYS A 29 7.93 -11.26 4.43
N ALA A 30 9.18 -11.58 4.08
CA ALA A 30 9.51 -12.66 3.15
C ALA A 30 8.71 -12.61 1.83
N GLY A 31 8.42 -11.41 1.33
CA GLY A 31 7.63 -11.18 0.11
C GLY A 31 6.11 -11.06 0.32
N THR A 32 5.60 -11.36 1.52
CA THR A 32 4.20 -11.14 1.89
C THR A 32 4.00 -9.72 2.41
N TYR A 33 2.96 -9.06 1.92
CA TYR A 33 2.60 -7.68 2.28
C TYR A 33 1.53 -7.69 3.37
N ILE A 34 1.75 -6.91 4.43
CA ILE A 34 0.74 -6.69 5.49
C ILE A 34 0.12 -5.32 5.28
N ILE A 35 -1.17 -5.31 4.96
CA ILE A 35 -1.89 -4.13 4.51
C ILE A 35 -2.96 -3.76 5.53
N ARG A 36 -3.01 -2.50 5.93
CA ARG A 36 -4.07 -1.93 6.79
C ARG A 36 -5.08 -1.17 5.96
N GLU A 37 -6.36 -1.43 6.15
CA GLU A 37 -7.43 -0.74 5.44
C GLU A 37 -7.39 0.77 5.68
N VAL A 38 -7.62 1.58 4.64
CA VAL A 38 -7.63 3.05 4.77
C VAL A 38 -8.82 3.51 5.60
N TYR A 39 -9.99 2.91 5.38
CA TYR A 39 -11.26 3.32 5.99
C TYR A 39 -11.63 2.56 7.27
N ALA A 40 -10.79 1.64 7.75
CA ALA A 40 -11.04 0.88 8.96
C ALA A 40 -9.80 0.82 9.86
N TRP A 41 -9.97 1.26 11.11
CA TRP A 41 -8.89 1.45 12.09
C TRP A 41 -8.19 0.15 12.54
N ALA A 42 -8.88 -1.00 12.46
CA ALA A 42 -8.38 -2.28 12.98
C ALA A 42 -8.40 -3.43 11.94
N ARG A 43 -8.71 -3.16 10.67
CA ARG A 43 -8.72 -4.21 9.65
C ARG A 43 -7.38 -4.27 8.93
N THR A 44 -6.78 -5.46 8.97
CA THR A 44 -5.56 -5.78 8.24
C THR A 44 -5.77 -7.06 7.44
N TRP A 45 -5.08 -7.18 6.31
CA TRP A 45 -5.00 -8.43 5.55
C TRP A 45 -3.61 -8.60 4.96
N THR A 46 -3.38 -9.77 4.36
CA THR A 46 -2.11 -10.13 3.76
C THR A 46 -2.26 -10.36 2.27
N ALA A 47 -1.33 -9.85 1.47
CA ALA A 47 -1.23 -10.16 0.03
C ALA A 47 0.08 -10.95 -0.23
N PRO A 48 0.01 -12.11 -0.92
CA PRO A 48 1.14 -13.00 -1.10
C PRO A 48 2.09 -12.58 -2.24
N GLY A 49 2.36 -11.29 -2.41
CA GLY A 49 3.25 -10.77 -3.44
C GLY A 49 2.81 -9.40 -3.94
N PRO A 50 3.62 -8.72 -4.78
CA PRO A 50 3.27 -7.41 -5.35
C PRO A 50 2.41 -7.48 -6.62
N GLU A 51 2.25 -8.65 -7.24
CA GLU A 51 1.65 -8.83 -8.58
C GLU A 51 0.24 -8.25 -8.73
N HIS A 52 -0.55 -8.24 -7.66
CA HIS A 52 -1.92 -7.73 -7.64
C HIS A 52 -2.07 -6.43 -6.84
N LEU A 53 -0.92 -5.81 -6.48
CA LEU A 53 -0.87 -4.57 -5.71
C LEU A 53 -0.50 -3.39 -6.60
N LYS A 54 -1.46 -2.50 -6.81
CA LYS A 54 -1.25 -1.27 -7.58
C LYS A 54 -1.00 -0.10 -6.65
N ILE A 55 0.14 0.58 -6.77
CA ILE A 55 0.43 1.79 -6.00
C ILE A 55 -0.53 2.90 -6.43
N MET A 56 -1.40 3.31 -5.53
CA MET A 56 -2.34 4.43 -5.72
C MET A 56 -1.72 5.74 -5.26
N VAL A 57 -1.06 5.73 -4.11
CA VAL A 57 -0.37 6.90 -3.54
C VAL A 57 0.93 6.46 -2.90
N THR A 58 2.04 7.06 -3.29
CA THR A 58 3.35 6.77 -2.68
C THR A 58 3.42 7.29 -1.25
N ARG A 59 4.33 6.73 -0.46
CA ARG A 59 4.63 7.21 0.89
C ARG A 59 4.92 8.70 0.94
N GLU A 60 5.75 9.20 0.02
CA GLU A 60 6.15 10.61 -0.02
C GLU A 60 4.97 11.53 -0.26
N GLU A 61 4.09 11.16 -1.20
CA GLU A 61 2.89 11.91 -1.51
C GLU A 61 1.92 11.92 -0.32
N ARG A 62 1.77 10.80 0.40
CA ARG A 62 0.96 10.78 1.64
C ARG A 62 1.53 11.65 2.75
N LEU A 63 2.85 11.68 2.91
CA LEU A 63 3.49 12.54 3.90
C LEU A 63 3.34 14.02 3.56
N ARG A 64 3.31 14.36 2.27
CA ARG A 64 3.01 15.72 1.79
C ARG A 64 1.56 16.09 2.08
N GLN A 65 0.60 15.24 1.68
CA GLN A 65 -0.82 15.46 1.92
C GLN A 65 -1.14 15.60 3.41
N ARG A 66 -0.50 14.81 4.29
CA ARG A 66 -0.66 14.94 5.74
C ARG A 66 -0.18 16.30 6.26
N GLN A 67 0.94 16.82 5.75
CA GLN A 67 1.46 18.13 6.13
C GLN A 67 0.57 19.27 5.64
N GLU A 68 0.01 19.14 4.44
CA GLU A 68 -0.88 20.16 3.84
C GLU A 68 -2.28 20.16 4.46
N LEU A 69 -2.80 18.99 4.86
CA LEU A 69 -4.17 18.84 5.39
C LEU A 69 -4.27 18.94 6.91
N GLY A 70 -3.16 19.01 7.64
CA GLY A 70 -3.16 19.30 9.09
C GLY A 70 -3.81 18.23 9.97
N TRP A 71 -3.48 16.95 9.76
CA TRP A 71 -3.94 15.81 10.56
C TRP A 71 -2.82 15.18 11.41
#